data_AF-A0A4W5KHA2-F1
#
_entry.id   AF-A0A4W5KHA2-F1
#
_cell.length_a   1.000
_cell.length_b   1.000
_cell.length_c   1.000
_cell.angle_alpha   90.00
_cell.angle_beta   90.00
_cell.angle_gamma   90.00
#
_symmetry.space_group_name_H-M   'P 1'
#
loop_
_entity.id
_entity.type
_entity.pdbx_description
1 polymer ?
#
loop_
_entity_poly.entity_id
_entity_poly.type
_entity_poly.pdbx_seq_one_letter_code
_entity_poly.pdbx_strand_id
1 'polypeptide(L)'
;SLCCPFPMSGSVPVCLCLFPLSSSSHETVEGYRRYFNQIVGFFLVEDHVLHSTQGLLTRAFTDELWNMALSKITAVLRTHSSYCSDPDLVLELKNLIVIFADTLQGYGYPVNRLFDLLFEIRDQYNETLLKKWALVFREIFELDNYSPIPVETEEEYKSVVSRFPFHDAEIEKQDFPKKLPMSQSVPQIYVQVKEFIYASLKFSESLHRSWTEIDDMLRKSTNLLLTRTLSGCLQNLIKKPHIGLTELVQIIINTTHLEQACKYLEDFITNITNVSPETVHTTRLYGLSTFKVFLFTCVAAGSEYACCWNKGTVINFTELPVLQRSSSTCTDVVLPGSYLAFSSFCQ
;
A
#
# COMPACT_ATOMS: atom_id res chain seq x y z
N SER A 1 23.50 25.58 16.89
CA SER A 1 24.39 24.81 17.78
C SER A 1 23.79 24.81 19.18
N LEU A 2 23.09 23.74 19.57
CA LEU A 2 22.52 23.63 20.91
C LEU A 2 23.48 22.82 21.76
N CYS A 3 24.50 23.50 22.29
CA CYS A 3 25.28 22.99 23.41
C CYS A 3 24.29 22.81 24.58
N CYS A 4 24.23 21.64 25.21
CA CYS A 4 23.57 21.51 26.52
C CYS A 4 24.56 22.00 27.58
N PRO A 5 24.41 23.20 28.16
CA PRO A 5 25.23 23.57 29.30
C PRO A 5 24.53 23.00 30.54
N PHE A 6 25.12 21.97 31.16
CA PHE A 6 24.74 21.60 32.52
C PHE A 6 25.54 22.46 33.50
N PRO A 7 24.89 23.22 34.40
CA PRO A 7 25.57 23.84 35.51
C PRO A 7 25.47 22.88 36.70
N MET A 8 26.57 22.23 37.10
CA MET A 8 26.71 21.77 38.49
C MET A 8 28.17 21.78 38.93
N SER A 9 28.33 22.36 40.12
CA SER A 9 29.53 22.51 40.94
C SER A 9 30.60 21.42 40.76
N GLY A 10 31.73 21.80 40.16
CA GLY A 10 33.03 21.19 40.46
C GLY A 10 33.58 20.16 39.47
N SER A 11 32.97 19.92 38.31
CA SER A 11 33.57 19.05 37.28
C SER A 11 33.26 19.56 35.88
N VAL A 12 34.23 19.38 34.98
CA VAL A 12 34.30 19.97 33.63
C VAL A 12 32.97 19.80 32.88
N PRO A 13 32.40 20.86 32.26
CA PRO A 13 31.17 20.74 31.50
C PRO A 13 31.40 19.86 30.26
N VAL A 14 30.85 18.65 30.27
CA VAL A 14 30.78 17.79 29.09
C VAL A 14 29.67 18.34 28.19
N CYS A 15 30.03 19.20 27.23
CA CYS A 15 29.06 19.66 26.24
C CYS A 15 28.90 18.60 25.15
N LEU A 16 27.81 17.82 25.23
CA LEU A 16 27.35 17.05 24.08
C LEU A 16 26.82 18.05 23.03
N CYS A 17 27.69 18.48 22.13
CA CYS A 17 27.30 19.20 20.93
C CYS A 17 26.60 18.22 19.98
N LEU A 18 25.32 17.94 20.23
CA LEU A 18 24.41 17.45 19.19
C LEU A 18 24.30 18.60 18.19
N PHE A 19 25.19 18.62 17.20
CA PHE A 19 25.09 19.57 16.10
C PHE A 19 23.72 19.35 15.45
N PRO A 20 22.90 20.40 15.30
CA PRO A 20 21.70 20.27 14.49
C PRO A 20 22.14 19.83 13.09
N LEU A 21 21.41 18.88 12.52
CA LEU A 21 21.56 18.49 11.13
C LEU A 21 21.34 19.74 10.26
N SER A 22 22.43 20.37 9.82
CA SER A 22 22.46 21.59 9.00
C SER A 22 21.93 21.39 7.58
N SER A 23 20.69 21.81 7.32
CA SER A 23 19.88 21.94 6.08
C SER A 23 20.37 21.57 4.65
N SER A 24 21.66 21.43 4.32
CA SER A 24 22.13 21.16 2.95
C SER A 24 22.73 19.77 2.70
N SER A 25 22.94 18.94 3.72
CA SER A 25 23.59 17.62 3.59
C SER A 25 22.71 16.42 4.04
N HIS A 26 21.42 16.65 4.31
CA HIS A 26 20.57 15.75 5.12
C HIS A 26 19.51 14.95 4.38
N GLU A 27 19.55 14.97 3.05
CA GLU A 27 18.79 14.03 2.23
C GLU A 27 19.69 12.91 1.69
N THR A 28 20.83 12.69 2.34
CA THR A 28 21.75 11.62 1.95
C THR A 28 21.93 10.64 3.09
N VAL A 29 21.95 9.35 2.73
CA VAL A 29 22.21 8.23 3.64
C VAL A 29 23.47 8.46 4.48
N GLU A 30 24.49 9.07 3.86
CA GLU A 30 25.77 9.33 4.51
C GLU A 30 25.66 10.38 5.64
N GLY A 31 24.78 11.37 5.48
CA GLY A 31 24.47 12.33 6.54
C GLY A 31 23.91 11.64 7.78
N TYR A 32 22.94 10.74 7.60
CA TYR A 32 22.35 9.95 8.70
C TYR A 32 23.38 9.00 9.33
N ARG A 33 24.18 8.30 8.52
CA ARG A 33 25.23 7.40 9.00
C ARG A 33 26.23 8.15 9.89
N ARG A 34 26.72 9.30 9.43
CA ARG A 34 27.65 10.13 10.21
C ARG A 34 27.01 10.61 11.52
N TYR A 35 25.75 11.04 11.48
CA TYR A 35 25.02 11.49 12.65
C TYR A 35 24.91 10.38 13.71
N PHE A 36 24.45 9.18 13.33
CA PHE A 36 24.35 8.05 14.27
C PHE A 36 25.72 7.62 14.79
N ASN A 37 26.73 7.52 13.92
CA ASN A 37 28.08 7.14 14.33
C ASN A 37 28.70 8.11 15.36
N GLN A 38 28.45 9.41 15.23
CA GLN A 38 28.92 10.40 16.21
C GLN A 38 28.31 10.18 17.59
N ILE A 39 27.01 9.86 17.63
CA ILE A 39 26.29 9.63 18.88
C ILE A 39 26.74 8.33 19.53
N VAL A 40 26.81 7.24 18.75
CA VAL A 40 27.32 5.95 19.23
C VAL A 40 28.74 6.10 19.74
N GLY A 41 29.62 6.75 18.98
CA GLY A 41 31.01 7.00 19.37
C GLY A 41 31.12 7.76 20.69
N PHE A 42 30.28 8.77 20.91
CA PHE A 42 30.24 9.48 22.19
C PHE A 42 29.84 8.56 23.36
N PHE A 43 28.68 7.87 23.25
CA PHE A 43 28.19 7.03 24.35
C PHE A 43 29.09 5.83 24.65
N LEU A 44 29.76 5.28 23.63
CA LEU A 44 30.78 4.23 23.80
C LEU A 44 31.98 4.70 24.62
N VAL A 45 32.48 5.92 24.34
CA VAL A 45 33.62 6.47 25.07
C VAL A 45 33.22 6.76 26.52
N GLU A 46 32.05 7.35 26.75
CA GLU A 46 31.54 7.60 28.10
C GLU A 46 31.33 6.30 28.89
N ASP A 47 30.78 5.24 28.26
CA ASP A 47 30.62 3.93 28.91
C ASP A 47 31.98 3.30 29.23
N HIS A 48 32.98 3.42 28.35
CA HIS A 48 34.33 2.94 28.62
C HIS A 48 34.99 3.70 29.79
N VAL A 49 34.81 5.02 29.86
CA VAL A 49 35.32 5.84 30.98
C VAL A 49 34.63 5.46 32.29
N LEU A 50 33.32 5.24 32.27
CA LEU A 50 32.54 4.78 33.44
C LEU A 50 33.10 3.46 34.01
N HIS A 51 33.46 2.51 33.14
CA HIS A 51 34.01 1.22 33.58
C HIS A 51 35.51 1.27 33.93
N SER A 52 36.26 2.19 33.35
CA SER A 52 37.72 2.27 33.52
C SER A 52 38.16 3.24 34.62
N THR A 53 37.29 4.14 35.08
CA THR A 53 37.61 5.17 36.07
C THR A 53 36.68 5.11 37.28
N GLN A 54 37.21 5.27 38.49
CA GLN A 54 36.39 5.28 39.71
C GLN A 54 35.98 6.72 40.06
N GLY A 55 34.67 7.00 40.02
CA GLY A 55 34.07 8.22 40.60
C GLY A 55 33.99 9.45 39.68
N LEU A 56 34.43 9.38 38.43
CA LEU A 56 34.30 10.49 37.46
C LEU A 56 32.91 10.56 36.82
N LEU A 57 32.29 9.41 36.58
CA LEU A 57 30.96 9.27 36.01
C LEU A 57 30.14 8.31 36.87
N THR A 58 28.84 8.56 36.94
CA THR A 58 27.88 7.64 37.57
C THR A 58 26.94 7.09 36.51
N ARG A 59 26.40 5.89 36.76
CA ARG A 59 25.41 5.29 35.86
C ARG A 59 24.17 6.20 35.70
N ALA A 60 23.71 6.79 36.80
CA ALA A 60 22.58 7.72 36.80
C ALA A 60 22.81 8.93 35.88
N PHE A 61 24.01 9.53 35.90
CA PHE A 61 24.35 10.64 35.00
C PHE A 61 24.29 10.23 33.53
N THR A 62 24.84 9.05 33.22
CA THR A 62 24.86 8.52 31.85
C THR A 62 23.46 8.22 31.34
N ASP A 63 22.58 7.70 32.21
CA ASP A 63 21.18 7.42 31.90
C ASP A 63 20.37 8.72 31.65
N GLU A 64 20.61 9.79 32.44
CA GLU A 64 20.00 11.10 32.18
C GLU A 64 20.47 11.70 30.85
N LEU A 65 21.78 11.63 30.58
CA LEU A 65 22.37 12.11 29.32
C LEU A 65 21.78 11.36 28.12
N TRP A 66 21.64 10.04 28.21
CA TRP A 66 20.99 9.23 27.20
C TRP A 66 19.53 9.63 26.99
N ASN A 67 18.76 9.80 28.06
CA ASN A 67 17.35 10.19 27.94
C ASN A 67 17.15 11.54 27.23
N MET A 68 18.02 12.51 27.49
CA MET A 68 18.02 13.81 26.80
C MET A 68 18.44 13.69 25.34
N ALA A 69 19.51 12.92 25.06
CA ALA A 69 19.96 12.68 23.70
C ALA A 69 18.88 11.97 22.88
N LEU A 70 18.30 10.90 23.42
CA LEU A 70 17.22 10.13 22.82
C LEU A 70 16.02 11.02 22.49
N SER A 71 15.59 11.90 23.40
CA SER A 71 14.50 12.84 23.13
C SER A 71 14.79 13.75 21.94
N LYS A 72 16.03 14.26 21.83
CA LYS A 72 16.45 15.11 20.71
C LYS A 72 16.56 14.33 19.40
N ILE A 73 17.15 13.13 19.44
CA ILE A 73 17.27 12.23 18.27
C ILE A 73 15.89 11.90 17.74
N THR A 74 14.94 11.52 18.60
CA THR A 74 13.56 11.23 18.19
C THR A 74 12.89 12.44 17.56
N ALA A 75 13.04 13.63 18.15
CA ALA A 75 12.44 14.85 17.60
C ALA A 75 12.99 15.16 16.20
N VAL A 76 14.30 15.11 16.05
CA VAL A 76 15.00 15.32 14.78
C VAL A 76 14.57 14.31 13.71
N LEU A 77 14.60 13.02 14.04
CA LEU A 77 14.25 11.97 13.09
C LEU A 77 12.78 12.05 12.67
N ARG A 78 11.86 12.36 13.60
CA ARG A 78 10.44 12.57 13.30
C ARG A 78 10.23 13.75 12.35
N THR A 79 10.95 14.86 12.54
CA THR A 79 10.88 16.01 11.62
C THR A 79 11.43 15.65 10.26
N HIS A 80 12.57 14.96 10.17
CA HIS A 80 13.18 14.63 8.88
C HIS A 80 12.40 13.55 8.14
N SER A 81 11.89 12.53 8.85
CA SER A 81 11.08 11.50 8.24
C SER A 81 9.85 12.12 7.59
N SER A 82 9.15 13.04 8.27
CA SER A 82 7.87 13.63 7.81
C SER A 82 7.93 14.34 6.45
N TYR A 83 9.09 14.90 6.08
CA TYR A 83 9.31 15.53 4.78
C TYR A 83 9.80 14.56 3.70
N CYS A 84 10.26 13.37 4.08
CA CYS A 84 10.75 12.38 3.13
C CYS A 84 9.60 11.78 2.31
N SER A 85 9.63 12.02 1.01
CA SER A 85 8.66 11.50 0.05
C SER A 85 9.19 10.34 -0.79
N ASP A 86 10.46 9.96 -0.60
CA ASP A 86 11.09 8.83 -1.27
C ASP A 86 11.00 7.57 -0.41
N PRO A 87 10.27 6.51 -0.85
CA PRO A 87 10.20 5.25 -0.13
C PRO A 87 11.57 4.60 0.14
N ASP A 88 12.51 4.72 -0.80
CA ASP A 88 13.81 4.03 -0.69
C ASP A 88 14.68 4.69 0.39
N LEU A 89 14.71 6.03 0.44
CA LEU A 89 15.39 6.77 1.53
C LEU A 89 14.79 6.47 2.91
N VAL A 90 13.46 6.31 2.99
CA VAL A 90 12.79 5.95 4.27
C VAL A 90 13.21 4.55 4.73
N LEU A 91 13.35 3.59 3.82
CA LEU A 91 13.84 2.25 4.14
C LEU A 91 15.30 2.27 4.62
N GLU A 92 16.15 3.04 3.95
CA GLU A 92 17.55 3.20 4.35
C GLU A 92 17.66 3.85 5.73
N LEU A 93 16.88 4.89 5.99
CA LEU A 93 16.80 5.54 7.31
C LEU A 93 16.34 4.53 8.38
N LYS A 94 15.30 3.74 8.11
CA LYS A 94 14.83 2.69 9.02
C LYS A 94 15.95 1.69 9.32
N ASN A 95 16.71 1.24 8.32
CA ASN A 95 17.80 0.29 8.53
C ASN A 95 18.92 0.88 9.39
N LEU A 96 19.25 2.15 9.20
CA LEU A 96 20.22 2.86 10.04
C LEU A 96 19.73 3.00 11.49
N ILE A 97 18.44 3.31 11.70
CA ILE A 97 17.85 3.40 13.05
C ILE A 97 17.86 2.04 13.75
N VAL A 98 17.55 0.95 13.05
CA VAL A 98 17.60 -0.41 13.61
C VAL A 98 19.03 -0.76 14.05
N ILE A 99 20.03 -0.58 13.17
CA ILE A 99 21.44 -0.84 13.52
C ILE A 99 21.88 0.03 14.71
N PHE A 100 21.48 1.30 14.73
CA PHE A 100 21.76 2.22 15.83
C PHE A 100 21.14 1.75 17.15
N ALA A 101 19.88 1.30 17.13
CA ALA A 101 19.17 0.78 18.29
C ALA A 101 19.82 -0.51 18.80
N ASP A 102 20.08 -1.49 17.92
CA ASP A 102 20.67 -2.78 18.29
C ASP A 102 22.07 -2.60 18.89
N THR A 103 22.87 -1.69 18.31
CA THR A 103 24.21 -1.37 18.82
C THR A 103 24.12 -0.87 20.26
N LEU A 104 23.28 0.13 20.53
CA LEU A 104 23.16 0.73 21.87
C LEU A 104 22.49 -0.20 22.88
N GLN A 105 21.55 -1.05 22.42
CA GLN A 105 20.95 -2.09 23.26
C GLN A 105 22.02 -3.08 23.76
N GLY A 106 23.02 -3.41 22.93
CA GLY A 106 24.17 -4.24 23.31
C GLY A 106 25.00 -3.67 24.47
N TYR A 107 25.01 -2.35 24.66
CA TYR A 107 25.65 -1.66 25.80
C TYR A 107 24.69 -1.40 26.98
N GLY A 108 23.46 -1.93 26.91
CA GLY A 108 22.47 -1.84 27.98
C GLY A 108 21.74 -0.50 28.04
N TYR A 109 21.73 0.30 26.96
CA TYR A 109 20.90 1.51 26.89
C TYR A 109 19.45 1.17 26.50
N PRO A 110 18.45 1.83 27.10
CA PRO A 110 17.04 1.63 26.73
C PRO A 110 16.72 2.27 25.38
N VAL A 111 16.29 1.47 24.40
CA VAL A 111 16.05 1.90 23.00
C VAL A 111 14.58 1.85 22.56
N ASN A 112 13.65 1.52 23.47
CA ASN A 112 12.21 1.34 23.13
C ASN A 112 11.60 2.53 22.38
N ARG A 113 11.97 3.78 22.72
CA ARG A 113 11.47 4.98 22.05
C ARG A 113 11.90 5.08 20.57
N LEU A 114 13.00 4.43 20.18
CA LEU A 114 13.43 4.36 18.77
C LEU A 114 12.53 3.40 17.99
N PHE A 115 12.11 2.29 18.60
CA PHE A 115 11.14 1.37 18.00
C PHE A 115 9.74 2.01 17.89
N ASP A 116 9.32 2.78 18.89
CA ASP A 116 8.08 3.56 18.81
C ASP A 116 8.11 4.54 17.62
N LEU A 117 9.22 5.26 17.45
CA LEU A 117 9.44 6.12 16.29
C LEU A 117 9.42 5.36 14.97
N LEU A 118 10.01 4.15 14.91
CA LEU A 118 9.97 3.32 13.70
C LEU A 118 8.53 2.96 13.29
N PHE A 119 7.59 2.82 14.22
CA PHE A 119 6.18 2.62 13.90
C PHE A 119 5.53 3.88 13.33
N GLU A 120 5.88 5.06 13.83
CA GLU A 120 5.43 6.32 13.25
C GLU A 120 5.96 6.50 11.81
N ILE A 121 7.25 6.18 11.59
CA ILE A 121 7.89 6.23 10.27
C ILE A 121 7.25 5.22 9.31
N ARG A 122 6.85 4.03 9.80
CA ARG A 122 6.13 3.02 9.01
C ARG A 122 4.82 3.58 8.46
N ASP A 123 4.03 4.22 9.31
CA ASP A 123 2.72 4.72 8.91
C ASP A 123 2.87 5.80 7.84
N GLN A 124 3.91 6.63 7.97
CA GLN A 124 4.29 7.58 6.93
C GLN A 124 4.76 6.90 5.63
N TYR A 125 5.61 5.87 5.73
CA TYR A 125 6.08 5.10 4.58
C TYR A 125 4.90 4.51 3.80
N ASN A 126 3.93 3.92 4.51
CA ASN A 126 2.70 3.39 3.92
C ASN A 126 1.91 4.47 3.19
N GLU A 127 1.76 5.66 3.77
CA GLU A 127 1.09 6.78 3.10
C GLU A 127 1.83 7.23 1.82
N THR A 128 3.16 7.24 1.84
CA THR A 128 3.98 7.54 0.65
C THR A 128 3.82 6.46 -0.43
N LEU A 129 3.82 5.17 -0.05
CA LEU A 129 3.52 4.07 -0.98
C LEU A 129 2.12 4.23 -1.59
N LEU A 130 1.10 4.51 -0.78
CA LEU A 130 -0.28 4.68 -1.28
C LEU A 130 -0.37 5.81 -2.31
N LYS A 131 0.35 6.93 -2.12
CA LYS A 131 0.44 8.01 -3.12
C LYS A 131 1.14 7.58 -4.41
N LYS A 132 2.27 6.88 -4.31
CA LYS A 132 3.01 6.38 -5.48
C LYS A 132 2.17 5.40 -6.29
N TRP A 133 1.48 4.45 -5.64
CA TRP A 133 0.63 3.48 -6.32
C TRP A 133 -0.66 4.09 -6.88
N ALA A 134 -1.15 5.20 -6.31
CA ALA A 134 -2.24 5.96 -6.91
C ALA A 134 -1.87 6.45 -8.33
N LEU A 135 -0.62 6.88 -8.53
CA LEU A 135 -0.12 7.30 -9.84
C LEU A 135 0.01 6.11 -10.78
N VAL A 136 0.58 5.00 -10.32
CA VAL A 136 0.72 3.76 -11.10
C VAL A 136 -0.64 3.24 -11.59
N PHE A 137 -1.65 3.19 -10.71
CA PHE A 137 -2.99 2.77 -11.11
C PHE A 137 -3.64 3.74 -12.10
N ARG A 138 -3.41 5.05 -11.95
CA ARG A 138 -3.91 6.03 -12.91
C ARG A 138 -3.31 5.83 -14.29
N GLU A 139 -2.01 5.61 -14.36
CA GLU A 139 -1.30 5.32 -15.61
C GLU A 139 -1.81 4.03 -16.27
N ILE A 140 -2.03 2.97 -15.49
CA ILE A 140 -2.63 1.72 -16.00
C ILE A 140 -4.01 1.98 -16.62
N PHE A 141 -4.88 2.75 -15.94
CA PHE A 141 -6.20 3.07 -16.48
C PHE A 141 -6.13 4.01 -17.71
N GLU A 142 -5.15 4.91 -17.77
CA GLU A 142 -5.00 5.81 -18.92
C GLU A 142 -4.46 5.10 -20.17
N LEU A 143 -3.67 4.04 -20.00
CA LEU A 143 -3.12 3.23 -21.09
C LEU A 143 -4.00 2.04 -21.48
N ASP A 144 -5.02 1.70 -20.68
CA ASP A 144 -5.90 0.57 -20.97
C ASP A 144 -6.78 0.83 -22.18
N ASN A 145 -6.99 -0.20 -22.99
CA ASN A 145 -7.84 -0.12 -24.18
C ASN A 145 -9.29 -0.55 -23.90
N TYR A 146 -9.60 -0.94 -22.65
CA TYR A 146 -10.91 -1.40 -22.20
C TYR A 146 -11.57 -2.40 -23.15
N SER A 147 -10.78 -3.36 -23.63
CA SER A 147 -11.26 -4.46 -24.46
C SER A 147 -10.86 -5.83 -23.90
N PRO A 148 -11.64 -6.89 -24.17
CA PRO A 148 -11.27 -8.27 -23.82
C PRO A 148 -9.90 -8.64 -24.40
N ILE A 149 -9.05 -9.30 -23.61
CA ILE A 149 -7.70 -9.69 -24.06
C ILE A 149 -7.81 -10.76 -25.15
N PRO A 150 -7.36 -10.49 -26.39
CA PRO A 150 -7.24 -11.52 -27.41
C PRO A 150 -6.03 -12.42 -27.10
N VAL A 151 -6.21 -13.72 -27.29
CA VAL A 151 -5.17 -14.72 -27.08
C VAL A 151 -5.17 -15.65 -28.29
N GLU A 152 -4.12 -15.57 -29.10
CA GLU A 152 -4.00 -16.34 -30.35
C GLU A 152 -3.27 -17.67 -30.14
N THR A 153 -2.45 -17.76 -29.11
CA THR A 153 -1.59 -18.92 -28.84
C THR A 153 -1.65 -19.41 -27.39
N GLU A 154 -1.30 -20.66 -27.18
CA GLU A 154 -1.19 -21.25 -25.84
C GLU A 154 -0.09 -20.57 -25.02
N GLU A 155 0.96 -20.08 -25.66
CA GLU A 155 2.04 -19.32 -25.03
C GLU A 155 1.55 -17.98 -24.48
N GLU A 156 0.74 -17.25 -25.25
CA GLU A 156 0.10 -16.00 -24.79
C GLU A 156 -0.86 -16.26 -23.64
N TYR A 157 -1.65 -17.34 -23.70
CA TYR A 157 -2.54 -17.74 -22.61
C TYR A 157 -1.76 -17.98 -21.32
N LYS A 158 -0.72 -18.81 -21.37
CA LYS A 158 0.15 -19.11 -20.22
C LYS A 158 0.83 -17.86 -19.67
N SER A 159 1.23 -16.93 -20.53
CA SER A 159 1.81 -15.65 -20.10
C SER A 159 0.83 -14.86 -19.23
N VAL A 160 -0.44 -14.75 -19.64
CA VAL A 160 -1.47 -14.06 -18.86
C VAL A 160 -1.78 -14.79 -17.56
N VAL A 161 -2.01 -16.11 -17.61
CA VAL A 161 -2.37 -16.92 -16.43
C VAL A 161 -1.23 -17.00 -15.41
N SER A 162 0.03 -16.94 -15.85
CA SER A 162 1.19 -16.87 -14.95
C SER A 162 1.24 -15.57 -14.12
N ARG A 163 0.67 -14.48 -14.66
CA ARG A 163 0.65 -13.16 -14.03
C ARG A 163 -0.62 -12.94 -13.22
N PHE A 164 -1.73 -13.54 -13.63
CA PHE A 164 -3.04 -13.38 -13.02
C PHE A 164 -3.74 -14.73 -12.90
N PRO A 165 -4.15 -15.16 -11.69
CA PRO A 165 -4.78 -16.45 -11.47
C PRO A 165 -6.21 -16.46 -12.04
N PHE A 166 -6.32 -16.80 -13.33
CA PHE A 166 -7.57 -16.93 -14.06
C PHE A 166 -7.89 -18.40 -14.28
N HIS A 167 -9.08 -18.82 -13.85
CA HIS A 167 -9.58 -20.19 -14.04
C HIS A 167 -11.01 -20.11 -14.56
N ASP A 168 -11.22 -20.56 -15.80
CA ASP A 168 -12.53 -20.60 -16.43
C ASP A 168 -12.63 -21.85 -17.32
N ALA A 169 -13.39 -22.83 -16.83
CA ALA A 169 -13.50 -24.14 -17.47
C ALA A 169 -14.16 -24.10 -18.86
N GLU A 170 -14.92 -23.05 -19.19
CA GLU A 170 -15.52 -22.89 -20.52
C GLU A 170 -14.49 -22.31 -21.51
N ILE A 171 -13.68 -21.36 -21.07
CA ILE A 171 -12.64 -20.71 -21.90
C ILE A 171 -11.41 -21.61 -22.05
N GLU A 172 -11.07 -22.40 -21.04
CA GLU A 172 -9.98 -23.39 -21.10
C GLU A 172 -10.22 -24.46 -22.17
N LYS A 173 -11.48 -24.86 -22.38
CA LYS A 173 -11.88 -25.86 -23.38
C LYS A 173 -11.99 -25.32 -24.80
N GLN A 174 -11.95 -24.00 -25.00
CA GLN A 174 -12.03 -23.40 -26.33
C GLN A 174 -10.69 -23.50 -27.07
N ASP A 175 -10.80 -23.83 -28.36
CA ASP A 175 -9.69 -23.76 -29.32
C ASP A 175 -9.27 -22.30 -29.55
N PHE A 176 -8.02 -22.10 -29.93
CA PHE A 176 -7.49 -20.76 -30.26
C PHE A 176 -7.98 -20.28 -31.64
N PRO A 177 -8.20 -18.97 -31.84
CA PRO A 177 -7.97 -17.87 -30.88
C PRO A 177 -9.14 -17.69 -29.90
N LYS A 178 -8.81 -17.46 -28.61
CA LYS A 178 -9.80 -17.20 -27.56
C LYS A 178 -9.67 -15.78 -26.99
N LYS A 179 -10.72 -15.30 -26.35
CA LYS A 179 -10.75 -13.97 -25.72
C LYS A 179 -11.02 -14.11 -24.24
N LEU A 180 -10.14 -13.51 -23.43
CA LEU A 180 -10.37 -13.45 -21.99
C LEU A 180 -11.30 -12.28 -21.68
N PRO A 181 -12.26 -12.44 -20.76
CA PRO A 181 -13.35 -11.47 -20.55
C PRO A 181 -12.86 -10.14 -19.95
N MET A 182 -11.72 -10.13 -19.27
CA MET A 182 -11.10 -8.93 -18.71
C MET A 182 -10.18 -8.22 -19.71
N SER A 183 -9.88 -6.94 -19.46
CA SER A 183 -8.83 -6.20 -20.18
C SER A 183 -7.46 -6.33 -19.51
N GLN A 184 -6.43 -5.81 -20.17
CA GLN A 184 -5.04 -5.84 -19.70
C GLN A 184 -4.83 -5.11 -18.36
N SER A 185 -5.71 -4.17 -17.98
CA SER A 185 -5.62 -3.51 -16.68
C SER A 185 -5.76 -4.48 -15.50
N VAL A 186 -6.54 -5.55 -15.61
CA VAL A 186 -6.76 -6.49 -14.50
C VAL A 186 -5.49 -7.25 -14.10
N PRO A 187 -4.80 -7.97 -15.02
CA PRO A 187 -3.51 -8.59 -14.69
C PRO A 187 -2.45 -7.57 -14.23
N GLN A 188 -2.43 -6.37 -14.81
CA GLN A 188 -1.47 -5.34 -14.43
C GLN A 188 -1.70 -4.83 -13.00
N ILE A 189 -2.95 -4.51 -12.64
CA ILE A 189 -3.31 -4.09 -11.28
C ILE A 189 -2.97 -5.18 -10.28
N TYR A 190 -3.30 -6.45 -10.58
CA TYR A 190 -2.98 -7.57 -9.68
C TYR A 190 -1.48 -7.68 -9.40
N VAL A 191 -0.63 -7.58 -10.43
CA VAL A 191 0.83 -7.56 -10.25
C VAL A 191 1.27 -6.37 -9.39
N GLN A 192 0.75 -5.17 -9.65
CA GLN A 192 1.11 -3.98 -8.87
C GLN A 192 0.67 -4.06 -7.40
N VAL A 193 -0.45 -4.73 -7.10
CA VAL A 193 -0.86 -4.99 -5.72
C VAL A 193 0.12 -5.97 -5.04
N LYS A 194 0.61 -7.00 -5.74
CA LYS A 194 1.66 -7.87 -5.20
C LYS A 194 2.97 -7.11 -4.93
N GLU A 195 3.37 -6.24 -5.84
CA GLU A 195 4.55 -5.37 -5.64
C GLU A 195 4.38 -4.44 -4.42
N PHE A 196 3.17 -3.90 -4.20
CA PHE A 196 2.86 -3.12 -3.00
C PHE A 196 3.01 -3.96 -1.72
N ILE A 197 2.51 -5.20 -1.73
CA ILE A 197 2.61 -6.11 -0.59
C ILE A 197 4.09 -6.40 -0.28
N TYR A 198 4.91 -6.66 -1.30
CA TYR A 198 6.35 -6.83 -1.11
C TYR A 198 7.04 -5.57 -0.57
N ALA A 199 6.69 -4.39 -1.10
CA ALA A 199 7.24 -3.12 -0.62
C ALA A 199 6.86 -2.85 0.85
N SER A 200 5.66 -3.24 1.27
CA SER A 200 5.18 -3.14 2.65
C SER A 200 5.88 -4.16 3.56
N LEU A 201 6.10 -5.38 3.07
CA LEU A 201 6.84 -6.43 3.80
C LEU A 201 8.29 -6.03 4.05
N LYS A 202 8.97 -5.46 3.04
CA LYS A 202 10.36 -4.99 3.13
C LYS A 202 10.60 -4.01 4.28
N PHE A 203 9.62 -3.16 4.60
CA PHE A 203 9.73 -2.26 5.74
C PHE A 203 9.68 -3.02 7.08
N SER A 204 8.85 -4.06 7.17
CA SER A 204 8.61 -4.84 8.39
C SER A 204 9.73 -5.80 8.77
N GLU A 205 10.63 -6.10 7.83
CA GLU A 205 11.85 -6.85 8.10
C GLU A 205 12.66 -6.16 9.22
N SER A 206 13.35 -6.93 10.07
CA SER A 206 14.23 -6.39 11.13
C SER A 206 13.58 -5.50 12.20
N LEU A 207 12.24 -5.46 12.30
CA LEU A 207 11.53 -4.74 13.38
C LEU A 207 11.28 -5.60 14.64
N HIS A 208 11.89 -6.80 14.73
CA HIS A 208 11.70 -7.77 15.82
C HIS A 208 10.22 -8.13 16.09
N ARG A 209 9.38 -8.11 15.04
CA ARG A 209 7.95 -8.40 15.13
C ARG A 209 7.66 -9.87 14.87
N SER A 210 6.58 -10.38 15.45
CA SER A 210 6.12 -11.72 15.11
C SER A 210 5.57 -11.74 13.69
N TRP A 211 5.67 -12.89 13.03
CA TRP A 211 5.07 -13.09 11.71
C TRP A 211 3.57 -12.82 11.69
N THR A 212 2.86 -13.07 12.81
CA THR A 212 1.44 -12.75 12.96
C THR A 212 1.14 -11.24 12.95
N GLU A 213 1.99 -10.41 13.55
CA GLU A 213 1.84 -8.96 13.53
C GLU A 213 2.13 -8.39 12.13
N ILE A 214 3.15 -8.93 11.46
CA ILE A 214 3.50 -8.56 10.08
C ILE A 214 2.34 -8.91 9.14
N ASP A 215 1.77 -10.09 9.30
CA ASP A 215 0.65 -10.62 8.53
C ASP A 215 -0.63 -9.77 8.66
N ASP A 216 -1.01 -9.36 9.87
CA ASP A 216 -2.14 -8.42 10.08
C ASP A 216 -1.85 -7.03 9.48
N MET A 217 -0.61 -6.54 9.61
CA MET A 217 -0.20 -5.27 9.04
C MET A 217 -0.24 -5.27 7.49
N LEU A 218 0.21 -6.35 6.84
CA LEU A 218 0.13 -6.49 5.39
C LEU A 218 -1.31 -6.50 4.90
N ARG A 219 -2.22 -7.18 5.60
CA ARG A 219 -3.65 -7.16 5.23
C ARG A 219 -4.28 -5.79 5.42
N LYS A 220 -3.97 -5.09 6.52
CA LYS A 220 -4.46 -3.72 6.76
C LYS A 220 -3.97 -2.72 5.70
N SER A 221 -2.68 -2.74 5.37
CA SER A 221 -2.11 -1.86 4.33
C SER A 221 -2.65 -2.18 2.94
N THR A 222 -2.79 -3.46 2.59
CA THR A 222 -3.41 -3.90 1.32
C THR A 222 -4.87 -3.48 1.24
N ASN A 223 -5.62 -3.57 2.34
CA ASN A 223 -6.99 -3.07 2.40
C ASN A 223 -7.05 -1.56 2.15
N LEU A 224 -6.15 -0.76 2.72
CA LEU A 224 -6.08 0.67 2.42
C LEU A 224 -5.80 0.93 0.94
N LEU A 225 -4.87 0.18 0.32
CA LEU A 225 -4.58 0.28 -1.11
C LEU A 225 -5.83 0.02 -1.95
N LEU A 226 -6.54 -1.07 -1.70
CA LEU A 226 -7.71 -1.47 -2.48
C LEU A 226 -8.90 -0.52 -2.25
N THR A 227 -9.21 -0.23 -0.99
CA THR A 227 -10.44 0.48 -0.60
C THR A 227 -10.35 2.00 -0.75
N ARG A 228 -9.16 2.58 -0.55
CA ARG A 228 -8.94 4.03 -0.63
C ARG A 228 -8.33 4.43 -1.96
N THR A 229 -7.21 3.80 -2.34
CA THR A 229 -6.42 4.22 -3.50
C THR A 229 -7.02 3.73 -4.81
N LEU A 230 -7.17 2.42 -4.99
CA LEU A 230 -7.70 1.84 -6.21
C LEU A 230 -9.16 2.26 -6.46
N SER A 231 -9.99 2.23 -5.42
CA SER A 231 -11.36 2.76 -5.45
C SER A 231 -11.40 4.24 -5.85
N GLY A 232 -10.53 5.07 -5.27
CA GLY A 232 -10.42 6.48 -5.65
C GLY A 232 -10.07 6.68 -7.13
N CYS A 233 -9.16 5.87 -7.67
CA CYS A 233 -8.81 5.90 -9.10
C CYS A 233 -9.99 5.48 -9.98
N LEU A 234 -10.72 4.43 -9.61
CA LEU A 234 -11.91 3.97 -10.32
C LEU A 234 -13.04 5.00 -10.29
N GLN A 235 -13.28 5.65 -9.15
CA GLN A 235 -14.28 6.73 -9.04
C GLN A 235 -13.92 7.94 -9.91
N ASN A 236 -12.64 8.29 -10.00
CA ASN A 236 -12.16 9.33 -10.90
C ASN A 236 -12.28 8.93 -12.37
N LEU A 237 -12.16 7.63 -12.67
CA LEU A 237 -12.36 7.10 -14.01
C LEU A 237 -13.81 7.36 -14.46
N ILE A 238 -14.83 6.91 -13.73
CA ILE A 238 -16.25 7.09 -14.13
C ILE A 238 -16.64 8.56 -14.35
N LYS A 239 -16.03 9.48 -13.60
CA LYS A 239 -16.30 10.92 -13.71
C LYS A 239 -15.74 11.56 -14.98
N LYS A 240 -14.96 10.84 -15.80
CA LYS A 240 -14.43 11.38 -17.05
C LYS A 240 -15.58 11.65 -18.04
N PRO A 241 -15.63 12.85 -18.67
CA PRO A 241 -16.77 13.29 -19.49
C PRO A 241 -16.96 12.53 -20.82
N HIS A 242 -16.05 11.61 -21.18
CA HIS A 242 -16.03 10.92 -22.47
C HIS A 242 -15.96 9.40 -22.37
N ILE A 243 -16.34 8.80 -21.24
CA ILE A 243 -16.41 7.34 -21.14
C ILE A 243 -17.59 6.81 -21.94
N GLY A 244 -17.30 5.94 -22.90
CA GLY A 244 -18.31 5.22 -23.68
C GLY A 244 -19.00 4.14 -22.85
N LEU A 245 -20.23 3.79 -23.21
CA LEU A 245 -21.00 2.73 -22.53
C LEU A 245 -20.26 1.38 -22.56
N THR A 246 -19.60 1.06 -23.67
CA THR A 246 -18.82 -0.17 -23.83
C THR A 246 -17.62 -0.22 -22.88
N GLU A 247 -16.93 0.91 -22.69
CA GLU A 247 -15.83 1.03 -21.75
C GLU A 247 -16.32 0.88 -20.31
N LEU A 248 -17.48 1.47 -19.97
CA LEU A 248 -18.10 1.32 -18.65
C LEU A 248 -18.45 -0.15 -18.35
N VAL A 249 -19.04 -0.86 -19.31
CA VAL A 249 -19.34 -2.30 -19.18
C VAL A 249 -18.04 -3.09 -18.97
N GLN A 250 -16.98 -2.80 -19.72
CA GLN A 250 -15.70 -3.48 -19.53
C GLN A 250 -15.09 -3.19 -18.16
N ILE A 251 -15.18 -1.95 -17.66
CA ILE A 251 -14.72 -1.57 -16.31
C ILE A 251 -15.47 -2.39 -15.24
N ILE A 252 -16.78 -2.59 -15.39
CA ILE A 252 -17.60 -3.42 -14.49
C ILE A 252 -17.12 -4.89 -14.48
N ILE A 253 -16.86 -5.45 -15.66
CA ILE A 253 -16.32 -6.81 -15.80
C ILE A 253 -14.94 -6.89 -15.12
N ASN A 254 -14.07 -5.92 -15.37
CA ASN A 254 -12.74 -5.85 -14.79
C ASN A 254 -12.77 -5.79 -13.27
N THR A 255 -13.65 -4.98 -12.67
CA THR A 255 -13.78 -4.89 -11.21
C THR A 255 -14.29 -6.18 -10.59
N THR A 256 -15.11 -6.95 -11.32
CA THR A 256 -15.57 -8.27 -10.88
C THR A 256 -14.42 -9.27 -10.82
N HIS A 257 -13.53 -9.26 -11.82
CA HIS A 257 -12.33 -10.10 -11.80
C HIS A 257 -11.31 -9.66 -10.74
N LEU A 258 -11.15 -8.36 -10.48
CA LEU A 258 -10.32 -7.86 -9.38
C LEU A 258 -10.90 -8.24 -8.01
N GLU A 259 -12.22 -8.24 -7.85
CA GLU A 259 -12.89 -8.73 -6.64
C GLU A 259 -12.56 -10.22 -6.39
N GLN A 260 -12.70 -11.06 -7.41
CA GLN A 260 -12.34 -12.48 -7.32
C GLN A 260 -10.84 -12.67 -7.00
N ALA A 261 -9.99 -11.80 -7.55
CA ALA A 261 -8.55 -11.82 -7.34
C ALA A 261 -8.12 -11.58 -5.89
N CYS A 262 -8.98 -10.95 -5.08
CA CYS A 262 -8.71 -10.66 -3.67
C CYS A 262 -8.43 -11.94 -2.85
N LYS A 263 -9.09 -13.06 -3.17
CA LYS A 263 -8.84 -14.34 -2.49
C LYS A 263 -7.41 -14.82 -2.71
N TYR A 264 -6.92 -14.76 -3.94
CA TYR A 264 -5.54 -15.13 -4.25
C TYR A 264 -4.52 -14.17 -3.64
N LEU A 265 -4.90 -12.90 -3.39
CA LEU A 265 -4.06 -11.97 -2.64
C LEU A 265 -4.01 -12.33 -1.14
N GLU A 266 -5.12 -12.78 -0.55
CA GLU A 266 -5.13 -13.31 0.82
C GLU A 266 -4.23 -14.54 0.96
N ASP A 267 -4.34 -15.48 0.03
CA ASP A 267 -3.49 -16.68 -0.01
C ASP A 267 -2.02 -16.30 -0.22
N PHE A 268 -1.76 -15.31 -1.08
CA PHE A 268 -0.42 -14.79 -1.31
C PHE A 268 0.19 -14.19 -0.04
N ILE A 269 -0.54 -13.35 0.70
CA ILE A 269 -0.07 -12.78 1.98
C ILE A 269 0.20 -13.92 2.99
N THR A 270 -0.70 -14.89 3.06
CA THR A 270 -0.57 -16.05 3.95
C THR A 270 0.68 -16.90 3.61
N ASN A 271 0.95 -17.09 2.32
CA ASN A 271 2.12 -17.85 1.85
C ASN A 271 3.44 -17.14 2.16
N ILE A 272 3.51 -15.81 1.98
CA ILE A 272 4.75 -15.06 2.27
C ILE A 272 5.01 -14.92 3.78
N THR A 273 3.98 -14.96 4.63
CA THR A 273 4.12 -14.86 6.10
C THR A 273 4.20 -16.21 6.80
N ASN A 274 3.82 -17.31 6.13
CA ASN A 274 3.67 -18.66 6.70
C ASN A 274 2.75 -18.71 7.94
N VAL A 275 1.81 -17.77 8.07
CA VAL A 275 0.86 -17.74 9.19
C VAL A 275 -0.39 -18.54 8.81
N SER A 276 -0.74 -19.56 9.60
CA SER A 276 -1.93 -20.38 9.32
C SER A 276 -3.22 -19.54 9.28
N PRO A 277 -4.10 -19.75 8.30
CA PRO A 277 -5.41 -19.08 8.25
C PRO A 277 -6.36 -19.50 9.38
N GLU A 278 -6.04 -20.56 10.14
CA GLU A 278 -6.87 -21.06 11.25
C GLU A 278 -6.74 -20.25 12.56
N THR A 279 -5.84 -19.27 12.65
CA THR A 279 -5.85 -18.32 13.78
C THR A 279 -7.04 -17.38 13.64
N VAL A 280 -8.02 -17.51 14.55
CA VAL A 280 -9.41 -16.99 14.56
C VAL A 280 -9.60 -15.46 14.37
N HIS A 281 -8.57 -14.68 14.08
CA HIS A 281 -8.63 -13.20 13.96
C HIS A 281 -7.96 -12.62 12.71
N THR A 282 -7.77 -13.40 11.64
CA THR A 282 -7.15 -12.88 10.41
C THR A 282 -8.07 -11.89 9.69
N THR A 283 -7.65 -10.62 9.61
CA THR A 283 -8.36 -9.55 8.90
C THR A 283 -8.53 -9.89 7.42
N ARG A 284 -9.75 -10.21 6.95
CA ARG A 284 -10.00 -10.46 5.52
C ARG A 284 -9.77 -9.21 4.67
N LEU A 285 -9.51 -9.39 3.38
CA LEU A 285 -9.45 -8.28 2.45
C LEU A 285 -10.90 -7.81 2.15
N TYR A 286 -11.22 -6.58 2.53
CA TYR A 286 -12.53 -5.96 2.29
C TYR A 286 -12.64 -5.29 0.91
N GLY A 287 -11.67 -5.50 0.00
CA GLY A 287 -11.78 -5.06 -1.39
C GLY A 287 -13.12 -5.45 -2.03
N LEU A 288 -13.65 -6.63 -1.66
CA LEU A 288 -14.96 -7.14 -2.09
C LEU A 288 -16.13 -6.17 -1.86
N SER A 289 -16.23 -5.51 -0.70
CA SER A 289 -17.33 -4.57 -0.46
C SER A 289 -17.14 -3.27 -1.26
N THR A 290 -15.91 -2.87 -1.50
CA THR A 290 -15.62 -1.64 -2.25
C THR A 290 -15.93 -1.78 -3.73
N PHE A 291 -15.60 -2.92 -4.35
CA PHE A 291 -15.98 -3.17 -5.74
C PHE A 291 -17.49 -3.36 -5.91
N LYS A 292 -18.18 -3.96 -4.94
CA LYS A 292 -19.65 -4.02 -4.93
C LYS A 292 -20.28 -2.62 -4.83
N VAL A 293 -19.80 -1.75 -3.94
CA VAL A 293 -20.29 -0.36 -3.83
C VAL A 293 -20.01 0.43 -5.11
N PHE A 294 -18.85 0.21 -5.73
CA PHE A 294 -18.52 0.77 -7.04
C PHE A 294 -19.48 0.27 -8.13
N LEU A 295 -19.82 -1.02 -8.14
CA LEU A 295 -20.79 -1.62 -9.04
C LEU A 295 -22.17 -0.96 -8.87
N PHE A 296 -22.64 -0.81 -7.63
CA PHE A 296 -23.90 -0.11 -7.32
C PHE A 296 -23.88 1.35 -7.79
N THR A 297 -22.76 2.06 -7.61
CA THR A 297 -22.61 3.45 -8.07
C THR A 297 -22.59 3.53 -9.60
N CYS A 298 -21.92 2.61 -10.28
CA CYS A 298 -21.91 2.51 -11.74
C CYS A 298 -23.27 2.14 -12.31
N VAL A 299 -24.01 1.24 -11.66
CA VAL A 299 -25.36 0.85 -12.07
C VAL A 299 -26.35 1.99 -11.80
N ALA A 300 -26.18 2.75 -10.72
CA ALA A 300 -26.97 3.95 -10.45
C ALA A 300 -26.67 5.08 -11.44
N ALA A 301 -25.40 5.37 -11.73
CA ALA A 301 -25.02 6.33 -12.78
C ALA A 301 -25.46 5.83 -14.17
N GLY A 302 -25.26 4.53 -14.41
CA GLY A 302 -25.74 3.78 -15.56
C GLY A 302 -27.26 3.81 -15.69
N SER A 303 -28.03 4.00 -14.62
CA SER A 303 -29.48 4.11 -14.67
C SER A 303 -29.97 5.45 -15.25
N GLU A 304 -29.19 6.53 -15.11
CA GLU A 304 -29.42 7.76 -15.89
C GLU A 304 -29.18 7.53 -17.39
N TYR A 305 -28.19 6.70 -17.74
CA TYR A 305 -27.97 6.23 -19.12
C TYR A 305 -28.97 5.15 -19.57
N ALA A 306 -29.52 4.35 -18.65
CA ALA A 306 -30.52 3.31 -18.90
C ALA A 306 -31.93 3.90 -19.05
N CYS A 307 -32.15 5.13 -18.55
CA CYS A 307 -33.32 5.91 -18.91
C CYS A 307 -33.36 6.21 -20.43
N CYS A 308 -32.22 6.15 -21.13
CA CYS A 308 -32.16 6.13 -22.60
C CYS A 308 -32.28 4.73 -23.23
N TRP A 309 -32.12 3.64 -22.44
CA TRP A 309 -32.34 2.25 -22.90
C TRP A 309 -33.83 1.89 -23.03
N ASN A 310 -34.73 2.68 -22.44
CA ASN A 310 -36.17 2.38 -22.45
C ASN A 310 -36.91 2.88 -23.72
N LYS A 311 -36.31 2.63 -24.89
CA LYS A 311 -37.01 2.50 -26.17
C LYS A 311 -36.45 1.28 -26.88
N GLY A 312 -37.16 0.17 -26.70
CA GLY A 312 -36.65 -1.18 -26.90
C GLY A 312 -36.05 -1.46 -28.27
N THR A 313 -34.88 -2.09 -28.28
CA THR A 313 -34.49 -3.15 -29.22
C THR A 313 -33.32 -3.90 -28.57
N VAL A 314 -33.47 -5.20 -28.32
CA VAL A 314 -32.32 -6.09 -28.14
C VAL A 314 -31.71 -6.25 -29.53
N ILE A 315 -30.63 -5.51 -29.81
CA ILE A 315 -29.90 -5.65 -31.07
C ILE A 315 -28.72 -6.58 -30.79
N ASN A 316 -28.73 -7.74 -31.45
CA ASN A 316 -27.51 -8.53 -31.69
C ASN A 316 -26.51 -7.61 -32.38
N PHE A 317 -25.42 -7.25 -31.70
CA PHE A 317 -24.45 -6.25 -32.15
C PHE A 317 -23.50 -6.77 -33.25
N THR A 318 -24.05 -7.31 -34.33
CA THR A 318 -23.32 -7.56 -35.59
C THR A 318 -23.80 -6.72 -36.77
N GLU A 319 -24.91 -5.97 -36.65
CA GLU A 319 -25.39 -5.14 -37.76
C GLU A 319 -25.95 -3.78 -37.30
N LEU A 320 -25.46 -2.71 -37.96
CA LEU A 320 -26.21 -1.53 -38.41
C LEU A 320 -26.34 -0.26 -37.49
N PRO A 321 -26.67 0.91 -38.11
CA PRO A 321 -26.07 2.22 -37.84
C PRO A 321 -27.01 3.23 -37.15
N VAL A 322 -26.41 4.38 -36.78
CA VAL A 322 -26.96 5.75 -36.60
C VAL A 322 -28.49 5.89 -36.63
N LEU A 323 -29.13 6.35 -35.52
CA LEU A 323 -30.20 7.37 -35.54
C LEU A 323 -30.72 7.82 -34.14
N GLN A 324 -31.46 8.93 -34.17
CA GLN A 324 -31.62 9.99 -33.16
C GLN A 324 -32.72 9.83 -32.08
N ARG A 325 -32.50 10.60 -31.01
CA ARG A 325 -33.42 11.18 -29.99
C ARG A 325 -34.94 11.12 -30.24
N SER A 326 -35.71 10.72 -29.21
CA SER A 326 -36.84 11.50 -28.67
C SER A 326 -37.47 10.82 -27.44
N SER A 327 -38.12 11.62 -26.62
CA SER A 327 -38.59 11.45 -25.24
C SER A 327 -39.84 10.57 -25.02
N SER A 328 -40.15 10.41 -23.72
CA SER A 328 -41.42 10.21 -23.01
C SER A 328 -41.94 8.80 -22.65
N THR A 329 -42.08 8.64 -21.32
CA THR A 329 -43.05 7.86 -20.51
C THR A 329 -42.89 6.34 -20.40
N CYS A 330 -42.36 5.90 -19.24
CA CYS A 330 -42.47 4.55 -18.69
C CYS A 330 -43.84 4.33 -18.03
N THR A 331 -44.58 3.30 -18.45
CA THR A 331 -45.62 2.64 -17.66
C THR A 331 -45.60 1.14 -17.92
N ASP A 332 -45.43 0.38 -16.83
CA ASP A 332 -45.77 -1.02 -16.57
C ASP A 332 -45.95 -1.99 -17.74
N VAL A 333 -44.99 -2.91 -17.91
CA VAL A 333 -45.21 -4.24 -18.52
C VAL A 333 -44.35 -5.28 -17.76
N VAL A 334 -45.03 -6.23 -17.13
CA VAL A 334 -44.46 -7.43 -16.48
C VAL A 334 -44.62 -8.62 -17.43
N LEU A 335 -43.56 -9.32 -17.83
CA LEU A 335 -43.56 -10.70 -18.37
C LEU A 335 -42.13 -11.33 -18.33
N PRO A 336 -41.97 -12.67 -18.45
CA PRO A 336 -41.13 -13.49 -17.58
C PRO A 336 -39.84 -14.02 -18.23
N GLY A 337 -38.80 -14.29 -17.43
CA GLY A 337 -37.74 -15.23 -17.83
C GLY A 337 -36.27 -14.84 -17.62
N SER A 338 -35.95 -13.71 -16.99
CA SER A 338 -34.54 -13.27 -16.82
C SER A 338 -34.17 -12.87 -15.39
N TYR A 339 -34.87 -13.43 -14.39
CA TYR A 339 -34.67 -13.09 -12.97
C TYR A 339 -33.46 -13.75 -12.29
N LEU A 340 -32.74 -14.69 -12.92
CA LEU A 340 -31.77 -15.52 -12.20
C LEU A 340 -30.39 -14.87 -11.98
N ALA A 341 -30.02 -13.82 -12.71
CA ALA A 341 -28.77 -13.10 -12.44
C ALA A 341 -28.97 -11.85 -11.56
N PHE A 342 -30.19 -11.31 -11.48
CA PHE A 342 -30.49 -10.08 -10.73
C PHE A 342 -31.05 -10.33 -9.32
N SER A 343 -31.67 -11.48 -9.03
CA SER A 343 -32.22 -11.72 -7.68
C SER A 343 -31.19 -12.14 -6.63
N SER A 344 -30.00 -12.57 -7.04
CA SER A 344 -28.96 -13.05 -6.11
C SER A 344 -28.07 -11.93 -5.56
N PHE A 345 -28.24 -10.69 -6.04
CA PHE A 345 -27.42 -9.54 -5.63
C PHE A 345 -28.15 -8.56 -4.69
N CYS A 346 -29.47 -8.73 -4.51
CA CYS A 346 -30.32 -7.89 -3.65
C CYS A 346 -30.96 -8.65 -2.47
N GLN A 347 -30.30 -9.71 -1.98
CA GLN A 347 -30.58 -10.30 -0.66
C GLN A 347 -29.38 -10.20 0.26
#